data_AF-A0A3D3T0A5-F1
#
_entry.id   AF-A0A3D3T0A5-F1
#
_cell.length_a   1.000
_cell.length_b   1.000
_cell.length_c   1.000
_cell.angle_alpha   90.00
_cell.angle_beta   90.00
_cell.angle_gamma   90.00
#
_symmetry.space_group_name_H-M   'P 1'
#
loop_
_entity.id
_entity.type
_entity.pdbx_description
1 polymer ?
#
loop_
_entity_poly.entity_id
_entity_poly.type
_entity_poly.pdbx_seq_one_letter_code
_entity_poly.pdbx_strand_id
1 'polypeptide(L)' 'CSREMVGRVLKSLEDQGLVVATGKTMVVHGTR' A
#
# COMPACT_ATOMS: atom_id res chain seq x y z
N CYS A 1 -11.86 0.04 10.74
CA CYS A 1 -10.38 0.03 10.78
C CYS A 1 -9.86 1.45 10.91
N SER A 2 -8.93 1.70 11.83
CA SER A 2 -8.32 3.04 11.99
C SER A 2 -7.38 3.36 10.83
N ARG A 3 -7.15 4.66 10.58
CA ARG A 3 -6.15 5.13 9.61
C ARG A 3 -4.75 4.58 9.91
N GLU A 4 -4.43 4.40 11.19
CA GLU A 4 -3.16 3.81 11.64
C GLU A 4 -3.01 2.34 11.20
N MET A 5 -4.08 1.56 11.30
CA MET A 5 -4.08 0.17 10.85
C MET A 5 -3.82 0.09 9.34
N VAL A 6 -4.50 0.95 8.56
CA VAL A 6 -4.30 1.03 7.10
C VAL A 6 -2.86 1.40 6.77
N GLY A 7 -2.28 2.38 7.47
CA GLY A 7 -0.88 2.78 7.26
C GLY A 7 0.12 1.64 7.50
N ARG A 8 -0.07 0.83 8.55
CA ARG A 8 0.80 -0.34 8.81
C ARG A 8 0.67 -1.41 7.75
N VAL A 9 -0.55 -1.71 7.31
CA VAL A 9 -0.80 -2.71 6.25
C VAL A 9 -0.20 -2.24 4.93
N LEU A 10 -0.39 -0.98 4.56
CA LEU A 10 0.22 -0.39 3.36
C LEU A 10 1.74 -0.47 3.43
N LYS A 11 2.32 -0.13 4.58
CA LYS A 11 3.78 -0.21 4.77
C LYS A 11 4.30 -1.64 4.55
N SER A 12 3.60 -2.65 5.07
CA SER A 12 3.94 -4.06 4.86
C SER A 12 3.81 -4.50 3.40
N LEU A 13 2.83 -3.98 2.65
CA LEU A 13 2.65 -4.29 1.23
C LEU A 13 3.68 -3.58 0.34
N GLU A 14 4.07 -2.36 0.70
CA GLU A 14 5.14 -1.60 0.04
C GLU A 14 6.51 -2.27 0.26
N ASP A 15 6.79 -2.75 1.47
CA ASP A 15 8.02 -3.50 1.79
C ASP A 15 8.15 -4.79 0.97
N GLN A 16 7.02 -5.45 0.70
CA GLN A 16 6.94 -6.63 -0.17
C GLN A 16 6.99 -6.30 -1.68
N GLY A 17 7.04 -5.01 -2.06
CA GLY A 17 7.04 -4.58 -3.47
C GLY A 17 5.73 -4.89 -4.21
N LEU A 18 4.63 -5.12 -3.50
CA LEU A 18 3.32 -5.43 -4.10
C LEU A 18 2.55 -4.18 -4.51
N VAL A 19 2.76 -3.08 -3.80
CA VAL A 19 2.12 -1.79 -4.05
C VAL A 19 3.12 -0.65 -3.87
N VAL A 20 2.84 0.50 -4.47
CA VAL A 20 3.50 1.77 -4.14
C VAL A 20 2.45 2.87 -4.01
N ALA A 21 2.53 3.65 -2.93
CA ALA A 21 1.58 4.73 -2.66
C ALA A 21 2.27 6.10 -2.69
N THR A 22 1.75 7.01 -3.51
CA THR A 22 2.21 8.39 -3.63
C THR A 22 1.05 9.33 -3.35
N GLY A 23 1.00 9.87 -2.13
CA GLY A 23 -0.06 10.77 -1.68
C GLY A 23 -1.42 10.06 -1.65
N LYS A 24 -2.33 10.44 -2.56
CA LYS A 24 -3.67 9.83 -2.69
C LYS A 24 -3.75 8.76 -3.79
N THR A 25 -2.68 8.59 -4.57
CA THR A 25 -2.63 7.66 -5.69
C THR A 25 -1.82 6.43 -5.30
N MET A 26 -2.26 5.25 -5.72
CA MET A 26 -1.57 3.98 -5.48
C MET A 26 -1.47 3.19 -6.79
N VAL A 27 -0.33 2.53 -6.98
CA VAL A 27 -0.11 1.57 -8.07
C VAL A 27 -0.02 0.18 -7.46
N VAL A 28 -0.73 -0.78 -8.05
CA VAL A 28 -0.73 -2.19 -7.64
C VAL A 28 0.00 -2.99 -8.71
N HIS A 29 0.97 -3.79 -8.30
CA HIS A 29 1.75 -4.62 -9.23
C HIS A 29 1.06 -5.99 -9.46
N GLY A 30 1.28 -6.57 -10.64
CA GLY A 30 0.83 -7.93 -10.94
C GLY A 30 -0.66 -8.10 -11.20
N THR A 31 -1.43 -7.02 -11.25
CA THR A 31 -2.87 -7.04 -11.54
C THR A 31 -3.11 -6.63 -12.99
N ARG A 32 -3.54 -7.58 -13.84
CA ARG A 32 -4.13 -7.34 -15.16
C ARG A 32 -5.59 -7.76 -15.15
#